data_AF-B0BR90-F1
#
_entry.id   AF-B0BR90-F1
#
_cell.length_a   1.000
_cell.length_b   1.000
_cell.length_c   1.000
_cell.angle_alpha   90.00
_cell.angle_beta   90.00
_cell.angle_gamma   90.00
#
_symmetry.space_group_name_H-M   'P 1'
#
loop_
_entity.id
_entity.type
_entity.pdbx_description
1 polymer ?
#
loop_
_entity_poly.entity_id
_entity_poly.type
_entity_poly.pdbx_seq_one_letter_code
_entity_poly.pdbx_strand_id
1 'polypeptide(L)'
;MKTTIRKISARKSIALVAHDSCKQSLIQWTLQHKASLTPHTLYATGTTGHLLARESGLNIQALLSGPMGGDQQLGGLIAEKKIDILIFFWDPMNAAPHDPDVKALMRIATVWNIPVAINETSANFLLSAALFDQEIGINVPDYDGYLAERLA
;
A
#
# COMPACT_ATOMS: atom_id res chain seq x y z
N MET A 1 6.90 16.21 -15.66
CA MET A 1 7.25 14.86 -16.16
C MET A 1 6.10 14.41 -17.05
N LYS A 2 6.37 13.78 -18.19
CA LYS A 2 5.32 13.17 -19.02
C LYS A 2 4.64 12.05 -18.24
N THR A 3 3.39 11.76 -18.56
CA THR A 3 2.60 10.70 -17.92
C THR A 3 2.11 9.69 -18.95
N THR A 4 1.96 8.45 -18.52
CA THR A 4 1.34 7.35 -19.27
C THR A 4 0.25 6.69 -18.42
N ILE A 5 -0.52 5.76 -19.00
CA ILE A 5 -1.59 5.05 -18.29
C ILE A 5 -1.08 3.70 -17.78
N ARG A 6 -1.18 3.48 -16.48
CA ARG A 6 -1.11 2.14 -15.88
C ARG A 6 -2.53 1.63 -15.65
N LYS A 7 -2.79 0.40 -16.06
CA LYS A 7 -4.02 -0.32 -15.69
C LYS A 7 -3.88 -0.94 -14.30
N ILE A 8 -4.92 -0.82 -13.49
CA ILE A 8 -5.10 -1.53 -12.23
C ILE A 8 -6.32 -2.44 -12.40
N SER A 9 -6.14 -3.75 -12.28
CA SER A 9 -7.21 -4.76 -12.42
C SER A 9 -8.28 -4.65 -11.34
N ALA A 10 -9.46 -5.25 -11.55
CA ALA A 10 -10.50 -5.36 -10.52
C ALA A 10 -10.00 -6.05 -9.24
N ARG A 11 -9.24 -7.14 -9.39
CA ARG A 11 -8.49 -7.75 -8.28
C ARG A 11 -7.24 -6.92 -8.00
N LYS A 12 -7.22 -6.22 -6.88
CA LYS A 12 -6.10 -5.38 -6.42
C LYS A 12 -5.01 -6.17 -5.70
N SER A 13 -3.78 -5.64 -5.74
CA SER A 13 -2.69 -5.94 -4.83
C SER A 13 -2.62 -4.84 -3.75
N ILE A 14 -2.98 -5.17 -2.52
CA ILE A 14 -3.19 -4.20 -1.44
C ILE A 14 -2.13 -4.40 -0.37
N ALA A 15 -1.42 -3.32 -0.02
CA ALA A 15 -0.47 -3.32 1.09
C ALA A 15 -1.11 -2.77 2.37
N LEU A 16 -0.97 -3.50 3.47
CA LEU A 16 -1.49 -3.18 4.79
C LEU A 16 -0.32 -2.92 5.75
N VAL A 17 -0.17 -1.69 6.22
CA VAL A 17 0.95 -1.24 7.07
C VAL A 17 0.41 -0.54 8.30
N ALA A 18 1.04 -0.74 9.46
CA ALA A 18 0.69 -0.04 10.68
C ALA A 18 1.91 0.16 11.59
N HIS A 19 2.01 1.36 12.18
CA HIS A 19 2.85 1.60 13.35
C HIS A 19 2.36 0.75 14.55
N ASP A 20 3.23 0.52 15.53
CA ASP A 20 2.92 -0.39 16.66
C ASP A 20 1.64 -0.03 17.41
N SER A 21 1.46 1.25 17.73
CA SER A 21 0.26 1.81 18.36
C SER A 21 -1.01 1.67 17.51
N CYS A 22 -0.87 1.50 16.19
CA CYS A 22 -1.99 1.41 15.25
C CYS A 22 -2.31 -0.03 14.80
N LYS A 23 -1.50 -1.02 15.19
CA LYS A 23 -1.70 -2.43 14.76
C LYS A 23 -3.05 -2.96 15.18
N GLN A 24 -3.50 -2.68 16.40
CA GLN A 24 -4.79 -3.15 16.88
C GLN A 24 -5.95 -2.58 16.06
N SER A 25 -5.91 -1.28 15.73
CA SER A 25 -6.90 -0.64 14.86
C SER A 25 -6.92 -1.27 13.47
N LEU A 26 -5.75 -1.54 12.88
CA LEU A 26 -5.67 -2.19 11.56
C LEU A 26 -6.19 -3.64 11.59
N ILE A 27 -5.96 -4.36 12.69
CA ILE A 27 -6.53 -5.70 12.90
C ILE A 27 -8.06 -5.64 12.94
N GLN A 28 -8.64 -4.75 13.75
CA GLN A 28 -10.10 -4.61 13.83
C GLN A 28 -10.72 -4.20 12.49
N TRP A 29 -10.07 -3.25 11.81
CA TRP A 29 -10.50 -2.83 10.48
C TRP A 29 -10.45 -3.99 9.47
N THR A 30 -9.38 -4.78 9.48
CA THR A 30 -9.23 -5.94 8.59
C THR A 30 -10.28 -7.02 8.88
N LEU A 31 -10.64 -7.24 10.15
CA LEU A 31 -11.72 -8.14 10.53
C LEU A 31 -13.08 -7.65 10.02
N GLN A 32 -13.37 -6.36 10.21
CA GLN A 32 -14.61 -5.73 9.75
C GLN A 32 -14.75 -5.79 8.22
N HIS A 33 -13.65 -5.62 7.48
CA HIS A 33 -13.64 -5.59 6.02
C HIS A 33 -13.13 -6.88 5.37
N LYS A 34 -13.08 -7.98 6.13
CA LYS A 34 -12.54 -9.27 5.67
C LYS A 34 -13.15 -9.73 4.34
N ALA A 35 -14.48 -9.61 4.20
CA ALA A 35 -15.19 -10.03 3.00
C ALA A 35 -14.74 -9.23 1.76
N SER A 36 -14.59 -7.90 1.90
CA SER A 36 -14.11 -7.02 0.82
C SER A 36 -12.63 -7.25 0.49
N LEU A 37 -11.80 -7.62 1.47
CA LEU A 37 -10.37 -7.87 1.28
C LEU A 37 -10.06 -9.25 0.68
N THR A 38 -10.93 -10.24 0.91
CA THR A 38 -10.72 -11.65 0.51
C THR A 38 -10.41 -11.86 -0.98
N PRO A 39 -11.07 -11.17 -1.94
CA PRO A 39 -10.79 -11.37 -3.36
C PRO A 39 -9.40 -10.90 -3.79
N HIS A 40 -8.71 -10.07 -3.00
CA HIS A 40 -7.49 -9.37 -3.39
C HIS A 40 -6.21 -10.14 -3.01
N THR A 41 -5.07 -9.66 -3.51
CA THR A 41 -3.75 -10.13 -3.06
C THR A 41 -3.27 -9.18 -1.97
N LEU A 42 -3.01 -9.69 -0.77
CA LEU A 42 -2.67 -8.86 0.39
C LEU A 42 -1.19 -8.98 0.72
N TYR A 43 -0.57 -7.83 0.97
CA TYR A 43 0.81 -7.69 1.44
C TYR A 43 0.82 -6.94 2.76
N ALA A 44 1.79 -7.20 3.63
CA ALA A 44 1.97 -6.43 4.85
C ALA A 44 3.42 -6.50 5.35
N THR A 45 3.87 -5.51 6.12
CA THR A 45 5.17 -5.59 6.79
C THR A 45 5.17 -6.65 7.89
N GLY A 46 6.34 -7.25 8.16
CA GLY A 46 6.54 -8.46 8.97
C GLY A 46 5.54 -8.66 10.11
N THR A 47 5.74 -7.99 11.26
CA THR A 47 4.89 -8.16 12.44
C THR A 47 3.40 -7.91 12.14
N THR A 48 3.09 -6.88 11.36
CA THR A 48 1.72 -6.53 10.99
C THR A 48 1.07 -7.66 10.19
N GLY A 49 1.75 -8.20 9.17
CA GLY A 49 1.23 -9.28 8.33
C GLY A 49 0.97 -10.56 9.10
N HIS A 50 1.88 -10.95 10.00
CA HIS A 50 1.69 -12.15 10.83
C HIS A 50 0.50 -12.00 11.78
N LEU A 51 0.33 -10.84 12.41
CA LEU A 51 -0.82 -10.57 13.27
C LEU A 51 -2.12 -10.59 12.46
N LEU A 52 -2.18 -9.86 11.35
CA LEU A 52 -3.38 -9.81 10.50
C LEU A 52 -3.76 -11.20 9.98
N ALA A 53 -2.81 -12.00 9.50
CA ALA A 53 -3.07 -13.34 9.01
C ALA A 53 -3.61 -14.26 10.12
N ARG A 54 -3.00 -14.19 11.31
CA ARG A 54 -3.44 -14.98 12.48
C ARG A 54 -4.85 -14.62 12.93
N GLU A 55 -5.15 -13.34 13.08
CA GLU A 55 -6.44 -12.89 13.63
C GLU A 55 -7.58 -12.98 12.61
N SER A 56 -7.31 -12.67 11.34
CA SER A 56 -8.35 -12.65 10.29
C SER A 56 -8.48 -13.96 9.52
N GLY A 57 -7.45 -14.81 9.49
CA GLY A 57 -7.38 -15.99 8.63
C GLY A 57 -7.22 -15.67 7.14
N LEU A 58 -6.94 -14.42 6.77
CA LEU A 58 -6.63 -14.04 5.39
C LEU A 58 -5.21 -14.50 5.00
N ASN A 59 -5.04 -14.88 3.74
CA ASN A 59 -3.70 -15.12 3.20
C ASN A 59 -3.02 -13.79 2.91
N ILE A 60 -1.96 -13.48 3.68
CA ILE A 60 -1.23 -12.22 3.60
C ILE A 60 0.25 -12.53 3.38
N GLN A 61 0.82 -11.99 2.31
CA GLN A 61 2.24 -12.07 2.05
C GLN A 61 3.00 -11.12 2.99
N ALA A 62 3.63 -11.70 4.00
CA ALA A 62 4.48 -10.95 4.93
C ALA A 62 5.81 -10.57 4.27
N LEU A 63 6.11 -9.26 4.28
CA LEU A 63 7.39 -8.67 3.92
C LEU A 63 8.30 -8.60 5.16
N LEU A 64 9.46 -7.94 5.05
CA LEU A 64 10.25 -7.57 6.23
C LEU A 64 9.45 -6.62 7.14
N SER A 65 9.82 -6.55 8.43
CA SER A 65 9.28 -5.49 9.30
C SER A 65 9.76 -4.12 8.82
N GLY A 66 8.97 -3.07 9.05
CA GLY A 66 9.30 -1.69 8.63
C GLY A 66 10.73 -1.27 9.01
N PRO A 67 11.11 -1.36 10.31
CA PRO A 67 12.47 -1.04 10.77
C PRO A 67 13.60 -1.85 10.10
N MET A 68 13.30 -3.03 9.55
CA MET A 68 14.28 -3.90 8.90
C MET A 68 14.28 -3.74 7.38
N GLY A 69 13.65 -2.68 6.84
CA GLY A 69 13.60 -2.38 5.40
C GLY A 69 12.31 -2.81 4.70
N GLY A 70 11.28 -3.23 5.46
CA GLY A 70 9.98 -3.61 4.89
C GLY A 70 9.30 -2.49 4.09
N ASP A 71 9.42 -1.24 4.56
CA ASP A 71 8.86 -0.08 3.87
C ASP A 71 9.58 0.21 2.54
N GLN A 72 10.91 -0.02 2.50
CA GLN A 72 11.69 0.10 1.27
C GLN A 72 11.39 -1.03 0.29
N GLN A 73 11.24 -2.27 0.79
CA GLN A 73 10.79 -3.41 -0.02
C GLN A 73 9.44 -3.09 -0.67
N LEU A 74 8.51 -2.55 0.11
CA LEU A 74 7.20 -2.15 -0.38
C LEU A 74 7.29 -0.99 -1.39
N GLY A 75 8.15 -0.01 -1.14
CA GLY A 75 8.44 1.07 -2.09
C GLY A 75 8.98 0.56 -3.44
N GLY A 76 9.85 -0.46 -3.41
CA GLY A 76 10.31 -1.16 -4.61
C GLY A 76 9.16 -1.84 -5.36
N LEU A 77 8.29 -2.56 -4.65
CA LEU A 77 7.10 -3.20 -5.25
C LEU A 77 6.13 -2.19 -5.86
N ILE A 78 5.95 -1.00 -5.26
CA ILE A 78 5.17 0.10 -5.84
C ILE A 78 5.81 0.56 -7.16
N ALA A 79 7.13 0.78 -7.17
CA ALA A 79 7.85 1.22 -8.35
C ALA A 79 7.83 0.18 -9.48
N GLU A 80 7.80 -1.10 -9.13
CA GLU A 80 7.60 -2.23 -10.07
C GLU A 80 6.14 -2.45 -10.47
N LYS A 81 5.22 -1.57 -10.06
CA LYS A 81 3.77 -1.64 -10.37
C LYS A 81 3.11 -2.93 -9.82
N LYS A 82 3.65 -3.50 -8.74
CA LYS A 82 3.14 -4.72 -8.08
C LYS A 82 2.18 -4.45 -6.92
N ILE A 83 2.15 -3.21 -6.42
CA ILE A 83 1.19 -2.75 -5.41
C ILE A 83 0.27 -1.73 -6.05
N ASP A 84 -1.03 -1.93 -5.87
CA ASP A 84 -2.10 -1.09 -6.44
C ASP A 84 -2.69 -0.13 -5.42
N ILE A 85 -2.71 -0.51 -4.14
CA ILE A 85 -3.31 0.29 -3.05
C ILE A 85 -2.43 0.18 -1.81
N LEU A 86 -2.21 1.29 -1.13
CA LEU A 86 -1.55 1.35 0.18
C LEU A 86 -2.54 1.77 1.26
N ILE A 87 -2.77 0.91 2.25
CA ILE A 87 -3.46 1.24 3.49
C ILE A 87 -2.40 1.27 4.59
N PHE A 88 -2.10 2.47 5.10
CA PHE A 88 -1.11 2.68 6.16
C PHE A 88 -1.79 3.35 7.35
N PHE A 89 -2.03 2.60 8.42
CA PHE A 89 -2.45 3.20 9.69
C PHE A 89 -1.22 3.78 10.40
N TRP A 90 -0.98 5.06 10.15
CA TRP A 90 0.18 5.80 10.59
C TRP A 90 -0.06 6.49 11.94
N ASP A 91 0.95 6.44 12.81
CA ASP A 91 0.96 7.22 14.06
C ASP A 91 1.88 8.44 13.91
N PRO A 92 1.32 9.67 13.79
CA PRO A 92 2.10 10.89 13.67
C PRO A 92 2.63 11.42 15.01
N MET A 93 2.15 10.91 16.14
CA MET A 93 2.51 11.40 17.48
C MET A 93 3.73 10.68 18.07
N ASN A 94 4.07 9.50 17.53
CA ASN A 94 5.22 8.71 17.94
C ASN A 94 6.23 8.60 16.79
N ALA A 95 7.30 9.39 16.86
CA ALA A 95 8.38 9.35 15.88
C ALA A 95 9.03 7.95 15.86
N ALA A 96 9.01 7.28 14.70
CA ALA A 96 9.64 5.99 14.55
C ALA A 96 11.12 6.17 14.14
N PRO A 97 12.06 5.31 14.57
CA PRO A 97 13.45 5.40 14.12
C PRO A 97 13.63 5.30 12.60
N HIS A 98 12.67 4.67 11.92
CA HIS A 98 12.61 4.50 10.45
C HIS A 98 11.65 5.49 9.77
N ASP A 99 11.30 6.61 10.43
CA ASP A 99 10.50 7.70 9.85
C ASP A 99 10.93 8.15 8.43
N PRO A 100 12.25 8.22 8.11
CA PRO A 100 12.68 8.50 6.74
C PRO A 100 12.13 7.52 5.70
N ASP A 101 12.03 6.24 6.05
CA ASP A 101 11.52 5.19 5.17
C ASP A 101 10.00 5.30 4.99
N VAL A 102 9.27 5.64 6.06
CA VAL A 102 7.83 5.95 6.00
C VAL A 102 7.55 7.10 5.04
N LYS A 103 8.32 8.20 5.15
CA LYS A 103 8.20 9.35 4.23
C LYS A 103 8.58 8.99 2.81
N ALA A 104 9.61 8.16 2.62
CA ALA A 104 10.01 7.66 1.31
C ALA A 104 8.91 6.78 0.68
N LEU A 105 8.25 5.94 1.47
CA LEU A 105 7.12 5.10 1.05
C LEU A 105 5.92 5.94 0.62
N MET A 106 5.53 6.95 1.42
CA MET A 106 4.46 7.87 1.02
C MET A 106 4.81 8.62 -0.27
N ARG A 107 6.04 9.13 -0.37
CA ARG A 107 6.53 9.83 -1.55
C ARG A 107 6.45 8.95 -2.80
N ILE A 108 6.93 7.70 -2.75
CA ILE A 108 6.91 6.80 -3.92
C ILE A 108 5.47 6.41 -4.30
N ALA A 109 4.58 6.20 -3.32
CA ALA A 109 3.16 5.96 -3.58
C ALA A 109 2.50 7.15 -4.31
N THR A 110 2.82 8.39 -3.90
CA THR A 110 2.36 9.61 -4.58
C THR A 110 2.92 9.72 -6.00
N VAL A 111 4.22 9.45 -6.20
CA VAL A 111 4.86 9.49 -7.52
C VAL A 111 4.17 8.53 -8.49
N TRP A 112 3.87 7.31 -8.05
CA TRP A 112 3.20 6.29 -8.87
C TRP A 112 1.67 6.38 -8.85
N ASN A 113 1.13 7.43 -8.22
CA ASN A 113 -0.29 7.77 -8.21
C ASN A 113 -1.22 6.60 -7.86
N ILE A 114 -0.80 5.79 -6.87
CA ILE A 114 -1.67 4.75 -6.33
C ILE A 114 -2.57 5.34 -5.24
N PRO A 115 -3.80 4.82 -5.04
CA PRO A 115 -4.61 5.17 -3.89
C PRO A 115 -3.88 4.88 -2.57
N VAL A 116 -3.86 5.87 -1.69
CA VAL A 116 -3.28 5.77 -0.33
C VAL A 116 -4.32 6.17 0.70
N ALA A 117 -4.54 5.32 1.69
CA ALA A 117 -5.23 5.68 2.92
C ALA A 117 -4.22 5.71 4.07
N ILE A 118 -4.17 6.82 4.81
CA ILE A 118 -3.24 7.02 5.93
C ILE A 118 -3.90 6.88 7.32
N ASN A 119 -5.19 6.54 7.33
CA ASN A 119 -5.99 6.30 8.54
C ASN A 119 -7.24 5.47 8.19
N GLU A 120 -7.97 5.06 9.23
CA GLU A 120 -9.17 4.23 9.08
C GLU A 120 -10.26 4.87 8.22
N THR A 121 -10.56 6.16 8.44
CA THR A 121 -11.61 6.84 7.69
C THR A 121 -11.31 6.86 6.20
N SER A 122 -10.10 7.26 5.80
CA SER A 122 -9.71 7.23 4.38
C SER A 122 -9.71 5.82 3.80
N ALA A 123 -9.36 4.80 4.59
CA ALA A 123 -9.43 3.40 4.16
C ALA A 123 -10.87 2.94 3.91
N ASN A 124 -11.81 3.35 4.76
CA ASN A 124 -13.24 3.10 4.56
C ASN A 124 -13.76 3.76 3.29
N PHE A 125 -13.39 5.03 3.05
CA PHE A 125 -13.76 5.73 1.81
C PHE A 125 -13.21 5.00 0.58
N LEU A 126 -11.95 4.53 0.60
CA LEU A 126 -11.36 3.76 -0.50
C LEU A 126 -12.10 2.44 -0.76
N LEU A 127 -12.41 1.65 0.28
CA LEU A 127 -13.16 0.41 0.13
C LEU A 127 -14.59 0.62 -0.36
N SER A 128 -15.20 1.74 0.02
CA SER A 128 -16.58 2.08 -0.40
C SER A 128 -16.66 2.71 -1.79
N ALA A 129 -15.52 3.06 -2.40
CA ALA A 129 -15.51 3.71 -3.70
C ALA A 129 -16.02 2.76 -4.79
N ALA A 130 -16.92 3.24 -5.65
CA ALA A 130 -17.49 2.44 -6.74
C ALA A 130 -16.42 1.82 -7.67
N LEU A 131 -15.25 2.46 -7.77
CA LEU A 131 -14.12 2.04 -8.60
C LEU A 131 -13.25 0.94 -7.95
N PHE A 132 -13.47 0.62 -6.67
CA PHE A 132 -12.61 -0.29 -5.92
C PHE A 132 -12.55 -1.69 -6.55
N ASP A 133 -13.68 -2.24 -6.97
CA ASP A 133 -13.76 -3.57 -7.58
C ASP A 133 -13.74 -3.54 -9.12
N GLN A 134 -13.31 -2.44 -9.74
CA GLN A 134 -13.29 -2.26 -11.19
C GLN A 134 -11.86 -2.20 -11.75
N GLU A 135 -11.67 -2.60 -13.01
CA GLU A 135 -10.46 -2.23 -13.75
C GLU A 135 -10.48 -0.73 -14.02
N ILE A 136 -9.39 -0.04 -13.67
CA ILE A 136 -9.25 1.40 -13.91
C ILE A 136 -7.89 1.73 -14.53
N GLY A 137 -7.85 2.81 -15.29
CA GLY A 137 -6.59 3.44 -15.72
C GLY A 137 -6.21 4.56 -14.77
N ILE A 138 -4.95 4.60 -14.34
CA ILE A 138 -4.38 5.71 -13.58
C ILE A 138 -3.22 6.36 -14.35
N ASN A 139 -3.09 7.67 -14.22
CA ASN A 139 -1.95 8.41 -14.74
C ASN A 139 -0.72 8.11 -13.87
N VAL A 140 0.35 7.62 -14.48
CA VAL A 140 1.63 7.36 -13.82
C VAL A 140 2.75 8.05 -14.58
N PRO A 141 3.94 8.24 -13.97
CA PRO A 141 5.07 8.81 -14.68
C PRO A 141 5.47 7.94 -15.88
N ASP A 142 5.69 8.58 -17.03
CA ASP A 142 6.26 7.92 -18.22
C ASP A 142 7.77 7.77 -18.04
N TYR A 143 8.18 6.72 -17.33
CA TYR A 143 9.58 6.46 -17.03
C TYR A 143 10.37 6.05 -18.28
N ASP A 144 9.77 5.29 -19.19
CA ASP A 144 10.43 4.84 -20.42
C ASP A 144 10.72 6.03 -21.34
N GLY A 145 9.76 6.95 -21.50
CA GLY A 145 9.97 8.21 -22.20
C GLY A 145 11.01 9.11 -21.50
N TYR A 146 10.95 9.20 -20.18
CA TYR A 146 11.94 9.95 -19.38
C TYR A 146 13.38 9.41 -19.53
N LEU A 147 13.54 8.09 -19.64
CA LEU A 147 14.83 7.43 -19.79
C LEU A 147 15.36 7.58 -21.21
N ALA A 148 14.49 7.44 -22.22
CA ALA A 148 14.85 7.65 -23.62
C ALA A 148 15.40 9.07 -23.88
N GLU A 149 14.81 10.10 -23.28
CA GLU A 149 15.28 11.49 -23.39
C GLU A 149 16.67 11.73 -22.77
N ARG A 150 17.11 10.89 -21.83
CA ARG A 150 18.42 11.02 -21.16
C ARG A 150 19.52 10.18 -21.76
N LEU A 151 19.14 9.18 -22.54
CA LEU A 151 20.07 8.27 -23.22
C LEU A 151 20.29 8.65 -24.70
N ALA A 152 19.56 9.65 -25.20
CA ALA A 152 19.78 10.26 -26.52
C ALA A 152 20.93 11.27 -26.48
#